data_AF-A0A660L947-F1
#
_entry.id   AF-A0A660L947-F1
#
_cell.length_a   1.000
_cell.length_b   1.000
_cell.length_c   1.000
_cell.angle_alpha   90.00
_cell.angle_beta   90.00
_cell.angle_gamma   90.00
#
_symmetry.space_group_name_H-M   'P 1'
#
loop_
_entity.id
_entity.type
_entity.pdbx_description
1 polymer ?
#
loop_
_entity_poly.entity_id
_entity_poly.type
_entity_poly.pdbx_seq_one_letter_code
_entity_poly.pdbx_strand_id
1 'polypeptide(L)'
;MNLKWQPELNDLCGHLIAGHGISFNVTLHRTLRSKPAVDLILTPVRDLAGVHPRSGDEHSWLVWQSHTGRGVLTALPCHPGQLADQLGLAGQTNEARLVQAALSALMDGVHAPGRL
;
A
#
# COMPACT_ATOMS: atom_id res chain seq x y z
N MET A 1 -3.17 5.35 -15.31
CA MET A 1 -4.34 4.51 -14.95
C MET A 1 -5.24 5.33 -14.04
N ASN A 2 -6.56 5.39 -14.26
CA ASN A 2 -7.41 6.26 -13.43
C ASN A 2 -7.90 5.49 -12.19
N LEU A 3 -7.26 5.74 -11.06
CA LEU A 3 -7.49 5.09 -9.78
C LEU A 3 -8.57 5.85 -9.00
N LYS A 4 -9.48 5.12 -8.38
CA LYS A 4 -10.41 5.65 -7.38
C LYS A 4 -9.96 5.13 -6.01
N TRP A 5 -9.72 6.05 -5.10
CA TRP A 5 -9.23 5.81 -3.75
C TRP A 5 -10.35 5.94 -2.73
N GLN A 6 -10.35 5.07 -1.72
CA GLN A 6 -11.16 5.21 -0.52
C GLN A 6 -10.36 4.76 0.71
N PRO A 7 -9.97 5.65 1.64
CA PRO A 7 -10.07 7.12 1.65
C PRO A 7 -9.33 7.83 0.50
N GLU A 8 -9.42 9.17 0.41
CA GLU A 8 -8.69 9.94 -0.61
C GLU A 8 -7.16 9.82 -0.46
N LEU A 9 -6.43 9.87 -1.58
CA LEU A 9 -4.98 9.70 -1.60
C LEU A 9 -4.25 10.73 -0.72
N ASN A 10 -4.72 11.99 -0.71
CA ASN A 10 -4.07 13.06 0.05
C ASN A 10 -4.15 12.82 1.56
N ASP A 11 -5.29 12.36 2.05
CA ASP A 11 -5.46 11.99 3.46
C ASP A 11 -4.54 10.83 3.82
N LEU A 12 -4.48 9.80 2.97
CA LEU A 12 -3.60 8.64 3.17
C LEU A 12 -2.12 9.04 3.22
N CYS A 13 -1.68 9.91 2.31
CA CYS A 13 -0.32 10.46 2.33
C CYS A 13 -0.05 11.24 3.63
N GLY A 14 -0.98 12.10 4.06
CA GLY A 14 -0.86 12.86 5.31
C GLY A 14 -0.72 11.96 6.53
N HIS A 15 -1.55 10.91 6.63
CA HIS A 15 -1.45 9.91 7.69
C HIS A 15 -0.13 9.15 7.66
N LEU A 16 0.34 8.74 6.48
CA LEU A 16 1.60 8.00 6.35
C LEU A 16 2.81 8.87 6.73
N ILE A 17 2.83 10.15 6.32
CA ILE A 17 3.85 11.14 6.70
C ILE A 17 3.85 11.36 8.22
N ALA A 18 2.67 11.40 8.84
CA ALA A 18 2.53 11.48 10.30
C ALA A 18 2.89 10.17 11.02
N GLY A 19 3.23 9.10 10.29
CA GLY A 19 3.60 7.81 10.86
C GLY A 19 2.42 7.03 11.42
N HIS A 20 1.20 7.27 10.92
CA HIS A 20 0.00 6.54 11.33
C HIS A 20 -0.30 5.38 10.38
N GLY A 21 -0.80 4.28 10.95
CA GLY A 21 -1.34 3.18 10.17
C GLY A 21 -2.53 3.63 9.30
N ILE A 22 -2.62 3.07 8.09
CA ILE A 22 -3.68 3.36 7.13
C ILE A 22 -4.26 2.06 6.57
N SER A 23 -5.55 2.08 6.26
CA SER A 23 -6.23 1.04 5.49
C SER A 23 -6.98 1.69 4.35
N PHE A 24 -6.85 1.17 3.14
CA PHE A 24 -7.49 1.77 1.99
C PHE A 24 -7.84 0.74 0.92
N ASN A 25 -8.86 1.08 0.15
CA ASN A 25 -9.30 0.37 -1.03
C ASN A 25 -8.99 1.20 -2.28
N VAL A 26 -8.49 0.53 -3.32
CA VAL A 26 -8.29 1.16 -4.64
C VAL A 26 -9.03 0.37 -5.71
N THR A 27 -9.77 1.09 -6.56
CA THR A 27 -10.51 0.52 -7.70
C THR A 27 -10.20 1.27 -9.01
N LEU A 28 -10.55 0.68 -10.15
CA LEU A 28 -10.50 1.36 -11.45
C LEU A 28 -11.79 2.15 -11.73
N HIS A 29 -11.65 3.41 -12.19
CA HIS A 29 -12.77 4.33 -12.41
C HIS A 29 -13.75 3.90 -13.54
N ARG A 30 -13.40 2.96 -14.43
CA ARG A 30 -14.07 2.82 -15.75
C ARG A 30 -14.60 1.45 -16.18
N THR A 31 -14.70 0.45 -15.32
CA THR A 31 -15.22 -0.88 -15.74
C THR A 31 -16.66 -1.16 -15.25
N LEU A 32 -17.54 -1.52 -16.20
CA LEU A 32 -18.97 -1.81 -16.01
C LEU A 32 -19.27 -3.27 -15.57
N ARG A 33 -18.26 -4.14 -15.50
CA ARG A 33 -18.35 -5.51 -14.95
C ARG A 33 -17.20 -5.69 -13.97
N SER A 34 -17.54 -6.12 -12.75
CA SER A 34 -16.62 -6.44 -11.64
C SER A 34 -15.39 -5.53 -11.57
N LYS A 35 -15.50 -4.39 -10.87
CA LYS A 35 -14.36 -3.49 -10.68
C LYS A 35 -13.28 -4.26 -9.91
N PRO A 36 -12.09 -4.53 -10.49
CA PRO A 36 -11.00 -5.05 -9.69
C PRO A 36 -10.73 -4.02 -8.59
N ALA A 37 -10.74 -4.51 -7.36
CA ALA A 37 -10.58 -3.74 -6.15
C ALA A 37 -9.45 -4.38 -5.35
N VAL A 38 -8.61 -3.58 -4.72
CA VAL A 38 -7.57 -4.08 -3.84
C VAL A 38 -7.66 -3.34 -2.52
N ASP A 39 -7.74 -4.12 -1.45
CA ASP A 39 -7.64 -3.65 -0.07
C ASP A 39 -6.20 -3.83 0.43
N LEU A 40 -5.62 -2.74 0.91
CA LEU A 40 -4.28 -2.68 1.49
C LEU A 40 -4.35 -2.10 2.90
N ILE A 41 -3.52 -2.64 3.78
CA ILE A 41 -3.31 -2.13 5.13
C ILE A 41 -1.82 -1.90 5.31
N LEU A 42 -1.44 -0.69 5.70
CA LEU A 42 -0.08 -0.31 6.05
C LEU A 42 -0.08 0.02 7.53
N THR A 43 0.73 -0.67 8.33
CA THR A 43 0.77 -0.47 9.79
C THR A 43 2.23 -0.41 10.26
N PRO A 44 2.63 0.61 11.02
CA PRO A 44 3.95 0.63 11.64
C PRO A 44 4.17 -0.61 12.49
N VAL A 45 5.34 -1.24 12.41
CA VAL A 45 5.62 -2.45 13.20
C VAL A 45 5.53 -2.19 14.70
N ARG A 46 5.85 -0.96 15.15
CA ARG A 46 5.68 -0.51 16.53
C ARG A 46 4.24 -0.60 17.05
N ASP A 47 3.25 -0.58 16.17
CA ASP A 47 1.83 -0.63 16.53
C ASP A 47 1.29 -2.08 16.54
N LEU A 48 2.10 -3.06 16.13
CA LEU A 48 1.71 -4.47 16.10
C LEU A 48 1.94 -5.14 17.45
N ALA A 49 0.85 -5.51 18.12
CA ALA A 49 0.91 -6.25 19.37
C ALA A 49 1.61 -7.62 19.21
N GLY A 50 2.53 -7.94 20.12
CA GLY A 50 3.22 -9.23 20.15
C GLY A 50 4.37 -9.37 19.14
N VAL A 51 4.64 -8.36 18.31
CA VAL A 51 5.82 -8.32 17.45
C VAL A 51 6.93 -7.59 18.20
N HIS A 52 7.83 -8.34 18.82
CA HIS A 52 9.13 -7.78 19.22
C HIS A 52 10.02 -7.74 17.98
N PRO A 53 10.47 -6.56 17.52
CA PRO A 53 11.39 -6.48 16.39
C PRO A 53 12.69 -7.18 16.79
N ARG A 54 12.82 -8.45 16.42
CA ARG A 54 14.07 -9.20 16.50
C ARG A 54 14.94 -8.63 15.39
N SER A 55 15.77 -7.65 15.74
CA SER A 55 16.74 -6.93 14.90
C SER A 55 16.15 -6.16 13.70
N GLY A 56 16.13 -4.82 13.84
CA GLY A 56 16.05 -3.82 12.75
C GLY A 56 14.69 -3.77 12.06
N ASP A 57 13.87 -2.75 12.17
CA ASP A 57 14.14 -1.31 12.12
C ASP A 57 12.82 -0.67 12.60
N GLU A 58 12.87 0.26 13.56
CA GLU A 58 11.68 0.92 14.14
C GLU A 58 10.88 1.73 13.09
N HIS A 59 11.48 1.92 11.92
CA HIS A 59 10.89 2.54 10.74
C HIS A 59 10.23 1.53 9.78
N SER A 60 10.17 0.24 10.15
CA SER A 60 9.51 -0.79 9.35
C SER A 60 7.99 -0.70 9.44
N TRP A 61 7.36 -1.02 8.32
CA TRP A 61 5.91 -1.12 8.17
C TRP A 61 5.53 -2.53 7.72
N LEU A 62 4.42 -3.02 8.24
CA LEU A 62 3.69 -4.14 7.66
C LEU A 62 2.82 -3.60 6.53
N VAL A 63 3.03 -4.09 5.32
CA VAL A 63 2.09 -3.96 4.21
C VAL A 63 1.35 -5.27 4.06
N TRP A 64 0.04 -5.25 4.24
CA TRP A 64 -0.84 -6.39 4.12
C TRP A 64 -1.78 -6.22 2.93
N GLN A 65 -1.98 -7.31 2.16
CA GLN A 65 -2.91 -7.36 1.05
C GLN A 65 -3.95 -8.46 1.29
N SER A 66 -5.22 -8.07 1.33
CA SER A 66 -6.31 -8.93 1.80
C SER A 66 -6.63 -10.08 0.85
N HIS A 67 -6.48 -9.90 -0.46
CA HIS A 67 -6.83 -10.91 -1.46
C HIS A 67 -5.87 -12.11 -1.46
N THR A 68 -4.58 -11.85 -1.32
CA THR A 68 -3.53 -12.87 -1.26
C THR A 68 -3.34 -13.40 0.17
N GLY A 69 -3.86 -12.68 1.17
CA GLY A 69 -3.66 -13.01 2.59
C GLY A 69 -2.19 -12.92 2.99
N ARG A 70 -1.41 -12.04 2.34
CA ARG A 70 0.03 -11.90 2.56
C ARG A 70 0.38 -10.55 3.15
N GLY A 71 1.34 -10.60 4.07
CA GLY A 71 1.97 -9.43 4.68
C GLY A 71 3.47 -9.41 4.39
N VAL A 72 4.00 -8.23 4.12
CA VAL A 72 5.43 -7.98 3.90
C VAL A 72 5.87 -6.90 4.87
N LEU A 73 6.98 -7.16 5.58
CA LEU A 73 7.67 -6.14 6.37
C LEU A 73 8.65 -5.41 5.46
N THR A 74 8.55 -4.09 5.39
CA THR A 74 9.43 -3.26 4.57
C THR A 74 9.53 -1.85 5.14
N ALA A 75 10.64 -1.16 4.87
CA ALA A 75 10.74 0.26 5.14
C ALA A 75 9.93 1.03 4.10
N LEU A 76 9.28 2.12 4.51
CA LEU A 76 8.62 3.05 3.59
C LEU A 76 9.43 4.35 3.53
N PRO A 77 9.58 4.97 2.36
CA PRO A 77 9.06 4.54 1.06
C PRO A 77 9.87 3.37 0.43
N CYS A 78 9.20 2.50 -0.33
CA CYS A 78 9.79 1.29 -0.93
C CYS A 78 9.58 1.21 -2.46
N HIS A 79 10.29 0.28 -3.13
CA HIS A 79 10.08 -0.01 -4.55
C HIS A 79 8.75 -0.75 -4.79
N PRO A 80 7.73 -0.14 -5.44
CA PRO A 80 6.37 -0.69 -5.52
C PRO A 80 6.27 -2.03 -6.25
N GLY A 81 7.05 -2.22 -7.31
CA GLY A 81 7.05 -3.47 -8.08
C GLY A 81 7.59 -4.65 -7.27
N GLN A 82 8.65 -4.41 -6.49
CA GLN A 82 9.25 -5.46 -5.66
C GLN A 82 8.32 -5.86 -4.52
N LEU A 83 7.64 -4.87 -3.93
CA LEU A 83 6.63 -5.12 -2.89
C LEU A 83 5.42 -5.91 -3.44
N ALA A 84 4.94 -5.58 -4.65
CA ALA A 84 3.86 -6.34 -5.28
C ALA A 84 4.25 -7.81 -5.52
N ASP A 85 5.47 -8.07 -5.99
CA ASP A 85 5.98 -9.43 -6.17
C ASP A 85 6.03 -10.20 -4.82
N GLN A 86 6.53 -9.56 -3.76
CA GLN A 86 6.60 -10.14 -2.42
C GLN A 86 5.21 -10.41 -1.82
N LEU A 87 4.22 -9.58 -2.14
CA LEU A 87 2.81 -9.79 -1.77
C LEU A 87 2.15 -10.95 -2.53
N GLY A 88 2.89 -11.67 -3.36
CA GLY A 88 2.40 -12.83 -4.11
C GLY A 88 1.55 -12.46 -5.31
N LEU A 89 1.65 -11.21 -5.78
CA LEU A 89 0.97 -10.73 -6.98
C LEU A 89 1.84 -10.91 -8.24
N ALA A 90 2.87 -11.77 -8.17
CA ALA A 90 3.75 -12.05 -9.28
C ALA A 90 2.96 -12.54 -10.49
N GLY A 91 2.96 -11.72 -11.55
CA GLY A 91 2.19 -11.95 -12.78
C GLY A 91 1.59 -10.67 -13.34
N GLN A 92 1.26 -10.66 -14.63
CA GLN A 92 0.63 -9.48 -15.27
C GLN A 92 -0.89 -9.46 -15.10
N THR A 93 -1.39 -9.78 -13.91
CA THR A 93 -2.83 -9.68 -13.63
C THR A 93 -3.25 -8.21 -13.49
N ASN A 94 -4.55 -7.93 -13.69
CA ASN A 94 -5.08 -6.58 -13.48
C ASN A 94 -4.94 -6.12 -12.03
N GLU A 95 -4.97 -7.05 -11.07
CA GLU A 95 -4.77 -6.77 -9.64
C GLU A 95 -3.32 -6.41 -9.33
N ALA A 96 -2.34 -7.15 -9.86
CA ALA A 96 -0.93 -6.84 -9.68
C ALA A 96 -0.60 -5.42 -10.19
N ARG A 97 -1.11 -5.08 -11.38
CA ARG A 97 -0.98 -3.73 -11.95
C ARG A 97 -1.70 -2.68 -11.11
N LEU A 98 -2.85 -3.00 -10.53
CA LEU A 98 -3.61 -2.11 -9.65
C LEU A 98 -2.86 -1.82 -8.35
N VAL A 99 -2.32 -2.85 -7.69
CA VAL A 99 -1.49 -2.71 -6.49
C VAL A 99 -0.23 -1.93 -6.78
N GLN A 100 0.49 -2.26 -7.84
CA GLN A 100 1.71 -1.56 -8.19
C GLN A 100 1.43 -0.07 -8.46
N ALA A 101 0.38 0.26 -9.21
CA ALA A 101 0.01 1.65 -9.47
C ALA A 101 -0.45 2.39 -8.21
N ALA A 102 -1.20 1.73 -7.33
CA ALA A 102 -1.62 2.31 -6.05
C ALA A 102 -0.39 2.61 -5.17
N LEU A 103 0.47 1.62 -4.94
CA LEU A 103 1.68 1.78 -4.15
C LEU A 103 2.61 2.85 -4.75
N SER A 104 2.80 2.88 -6.08
CA SER A 104 3.56 3.96 -6.74
C SER A 104 2.99 5.34 -6.44
N ALA A 105 1.69 5.56 -6.66
CA ALA A 105 1.06 6.85 -6.42
C ALA A 105 1.13 7.28 -4.94
N LEU A 106 0.99 6.33 -4.00
CA LEU A 106 1.15 6.59 -2.57
C LEU A 106 2.59 6.98 -2.22
N MET A 107 3.59 6.23 -2.70
CA MET A 107 5.01 6.52 -2.44
C MET A 107 5.46 7.84 -3.07
N ASP A 108 4.94 8.16 -4.26
CA ASP A 108 5.20 9.44 -4.94
C ASP A 108 4.59 10.60 -4.14
N GLY A 109 3.36 10.43 -3.64
CA GLY A 109 2.69 11.44 -2.83
C GLY A 109 3.38 11.73 -1.50
N VAL A 110 3.98 10.72 -0.88
CA VAL A 110 4.78 10.86 0.35
C VAL A 110 6.12 11.56 0.08
N HIS A 111 6.75 11.32 -1.07
CA HIS A 111 7.99 12.00 -1.45
C HIS A 111 7.80 13.45 -1.93
N ALA A 112 6.64 13.77 -2.51
CA ALA A 112 6.35 15.08 -3.09
C ALA A 112 5.05 15.69 -2.53
N PRO A 113 4.97 15.97 -1.21
CA PRO A 113 3.73 16.36 -0.53
C PRO A 113 3.09 17.69 -1.01
N GLY A 114 3.72 18.42 -1.93
CA GLY A 114 3.21 19.69 -2.49
C GLY A 114 2.74 19.63 -3.95
N ARG A 115 2.58 18.44 -4.55
CA ARG A 115 2.21 18.26 -5.98
C ARG A 115 0.98 17.38 -6.24
N LEU A 116 0.25 17.00 -5.19
CA LEU A 116 -0.96 16.19 -5.28
C LEU A 116 -2.22 17.03 -5.44
#